data_AF-A0AAU5LNW2-F1
#
_entry.id   AF-A0AAU5LNW2-F1
#
_cell.length_a   1.000
_cell.length_b   1.000
_cell.length_c   1.000
_cell.angle_alpha   90.00
_cell.angle_beta   90.00
_cell.angle_gamma   90.00
#
_symmetry.space_group_name_H-M   'P 1'
#
loop_
_entity.id
_entity.type
_entity.pdbx_description
1 polymer ?
#
loop_
_entity_poly.entity_id
_entity_poly.type
_entity_poly.pdbx_seq_one_letter_code
_entity_poly.pdbx_strand_id
1 'polypeptide(L)'
;MKLTSCLKISTVSAALLAVAATIFSAIVATAAPTRYEAELAPATCDGVVASTHAGYSGSGYCDGRNAVGAAAQFAVDTSAAGTAKLTVRFANGTAAIRLADVVVNGSKAAAVAFDTTGGWATWTTTTVTLSLNSGTNTVRFSPTSADGLPNIDYAEFDVTAQSRSEAEVSPATCDGTIDSNYAGFSGTGFCNGANAIGAAAQFVVSATGAGSVTLSVRFANGTTARPADVLVNGTRVQSTSFESTGAWATWSTKTMTVSLNSGSNTVRFSPTTSGGLPNIDYLDLTLEPNPTPCDPPTTPPTTPPTQPRVTIWLAGDSTMANPSGGATCPVGWGHQFAQYFNSNVTVKNSAVGGRSIQTWLYDPNVSSSKNSAGECIINPVTYSERWRAMLDSANGMKPGDYLFIQFGINDGSSTCPRHVGSARYRELLGMMASAAKARGAHPVFLTPVAALRCSGSTAVGNRGFITETNTAAGTSQVPVIDLHRLSYTLYNTLRFCPFNGDWGSGPVGAFFCNDHTHFDVTGARQIAGVVSKAVRDQRIPLAAYLK
;
A
#
# COMPACT_ATOMS: atom_id res chain seq x y z
N MET A 1 -15.93 4.10 85.20
CA MET A 1 -16.98 4.76 84.41
C MET A 1 -16.33 5.32 83.16
N LYS A 2 -16.86 4.98 81.98
CA LYS A 2 -16.25 5.18 80.65
C LYS A 2 -15.96 6.65 80.36
N LEU A 3 -14.73 6.97 79.96
CA LEU A 3 -14.44 8.19 79.19
C LEU A 3 -14.72 7.89 77.71
N THR A 4 -15.59 8.68 77.11
CA THR A 4 -15.82 8.69 75.66
C THR A 4 -15.56 10.11 75.19
N SER A 5 -14.49 10.30 74.42
CA SER A 5 -14.16 11.54 73.72
C SER A 5 -13.74 11.16 72.32
N CYS A 6 -14.58 11.51 71.34
CA CYS A 6 -14.36 11.31 69.91
C CYS A 6 -13.14 12.08 69.42
N LEU A 7 -12.22 11.41 68.72
CA LEU A 7 -11.20 12.04 67.90
C LEU A 7 -11.47 11.71 66.42
N LYS A 8 -11.49 12.77 65.61
CA LYS A 8 -11.72 12.75 64.15
C LYS A 8 -10.65 11.92 63.44
N ILE A 9 -11.06 11.03 62.52
CA ILE A 9 -10.19 10.47 61.49
C ILE A 9 -10.69 11.01 60.14
N SER A 10 -9.84 11.79 59.47
CA SER A 10 -10.03 12.20 58.07
C SER A 10 -9.87 10.99 57.17
N THR A 11 -10.91 10.69 56.38
CA THR A 11 -10.81 9.75 55.25
C THR A 11 -10.42 10.50 53.98
N VAL A 12 -9.24 10.20 53.45
CA VAL A 12 -8.83 10.57 52.09
C VAL A 12 -9.58 9.65 51.14
N SER A 13 -10.49 10.21 50.33
CA SER A 13 -11.15 9.46 49.25
C SER A 13 -10.23 9.43 48.03
N ALA A 14 -9.65 8.27 47.73
CA ALA A 14 -8.99 8.01 46.47
C ALA A 14 -10.07 7.70 45.41
N ALA A 15 -10.26 8.61 44.45
CA ALA A 15 -11.12 8.38 43.30
C ALA A 15 -10.45 7.37 42.36
N LEU A 16 -11.07 6.19 42.19
CA LEU A 16 -10.68 5.19 41.21
C LEU A 16 -11.12 5.70 39.81
N LEU A 17 -10.18 6.15 38.97
CA LEU A 17 -10.45 6.39 37.54
C LEU A 17 -10.53 5.03 36.83
N ALA A 18 -11.75 4.60 36.50
CA ALA A 18 -11.96 3.51 35.56
C ALA A 18 -11.63 4.03 34.14
N VAL A 19 -10.46 3.64 33.62
CA VAL A 19 -10.11 3.88 32.21
C VAL A 19 -10.87 2.87 31.37
N ALA A 20 -11.97 3.32 30.76
CA ALA A 20 -12.65 2.56 29.72
C ALA A 20 -11.76 2.52 28.47
N ALA A 21 -11.02 1.43 28.29
CA ALA A 21 -10.28 1.16 27.06
C ALA A 21 -11.30 0.93 25.92
N THR A 22 -11.47 1.95 25.09
CA THR A 22 -12.24 1.83 23.85
C THR A 22 -11.37 1.08 22.84
N ILE A 23 -11.74 -0.18 22.58
CA ILE A 23 -11.12 -1.01 21.54
C ILE A 23 -11.61 -0.47 20.19
N PHE A 24 -10.82 0.39 19.57
CA PHE A 24 -11.02 0.76 18.16
C PHE A 24 -10.57 -0.42 17.29
N SER A 25 -11.52 -1.23 16.82
CA SER A 25 -11.27 -2.17 15.73
C SER A 25 -11.01 -1.38 14.45
N ALA A 26 -9.74 -1.29 14.04
CA ALA A 26 -9.39 -0.79 12.73
C ALA A 26 -10.00 -1.70 11.66
N ILE A 27 -10.80 -1.12 10.77
CA ILE A 27 -11.25 -1.78 9.54
C ILE A 27 -10.00 -1.85 8.66
N VAL A 28 -9.46 -3.05 8.47
CA VAL A 28 -8.35 -3.28 7.54
C VAL A 28 -8.93 -3.22 6.14
N ALA A 29 -8.67 -2.12 5.42
CA ALA A 29 -9.04 -2.00 4.01
C ALA A 29 -8.24 -3.02 3.19
N THR A 30 -8.93 -3.91 2.49
CA THR A 30 -8.33 -4.88 1.57
C THR A 30 -7.81 -4.16 0.33
N ALA A 31 -6.60 -4.51 -0.11
CA ALA A 31 -6.02 -3.99 -1.34
C ALA A 31 -6.91 -4.30 -2.56
N ALA A 32 -7.07 -3.34 -3.48
CA ALA A 32 -7.72 -3.63 -4.76
C ALA A 32 -6.79 -4.48 -5.66
N PRO A 33 -7.33 -5.40 -6.48
CA PRO A 33 -6.56 -6.23 -7.39
C PRO A 33 -5.70 -5.41 -8.36
N THR A 34 -4.49 -5.88 -8.68
CA THR A 34 -3.61 -5.25 -9.67
C THR A 34 -3.95 -5.76 -11.07
N ARG A 35 -4.38 -4.86 -11.97
CA ARG A 35 -4.68 -5.20 -13.37
C ARG A 35 -3.44 -5.12 -14.27
N TYR A 36 -3.32 -6.09 -15.16
CA TYR A 36 -2.38 -6.13 -16.28
C TYR A 36 -3.16 -6.31 -17.58
N GLU A 37 -3.11 -5.29 -18.44
CA GLU A 37 -3.69 -5.34 -19.79
C GLU A 37 -2.87 -6.30 -20.66
N ALA A 38 -3.51 -7.22 -21.36
CA ALA A 38 -2.84 -8.29 -22.11
C ALA A 38 -2.11 -7.79 -23.36
N GLU A 39 -2.46 -6.60 -23.82
CA GLU A 39 -1.89 -5.96 -24.99
C GLU A 39 -0.71 -5.02 -24.69
N LEU A 40 -0.40 -4.79 -23.41
CA LEU A 40 0.66 -3.88 -22.97
C LEU A 40 1.75 -4.59 -22.20
N ALA A 41 2.99 -4.14 -22.40
CA ALA A 41 4.11 -4.57 -21.56
C ALA A 41 3.81 -4.25 -20.07
N PRO A 42 4.10 -5.18 -19.14
CA PRO A 42 5.00 -6.31 -19.33
C PRO A 42 4.32 -7.63 -19.75
N ALA A 43 3.05 -7.61 -20.19
CA ALA A 43 2.43 -8.79 -20.79
C ALA A 43 3.01 -9.09 -22.18
N THR A 44 2.99 -10.37 -22.57
CA THR A 44 3.33 -10.82 -23.92
C THR A 44 2.21 -11.69 -24.47
N CYS A 45 1.87 -11.43 -25.73
CA CYS A 45 0.87 -12.17 -26.49
C CYS A 45 1.56 -12.98 -27.59
N ASP A 46 1.42 -14.30 -27.55
CA ASP A 46 1.82 -15.20 -28.63
C ASP A 46 0.67 -15.31 -29.64
N GLY A 47 0.59 -14.30 -30.50
CA GLY A 47 -0.53 -14.03 -31.37
C GLY A 47 -0.44 -12.62 -31.92
N VAL A 48 -1.57 -11.93 -31.99
CA VAL A 48 -1.66 -10.53 -32.43
C VAL A 48 -2.37 -9.72 -31.36
N VAL A 49 -1.87 -8.52 -31.09
CA VAL A 49 -2.64 -7.51 -30.36
C VAL A 49 -3.69 -6.95 -31.30
N ALA A 50 -4.96 -7.18 -30.99
CA ALA A 50 -6.08 -6.80 -31.84
C ALA A 50 -7.04 -5.83 -31.13
N SER A 51 -7.87 -5.17 -31.93
CA SER A 51 -8.87 -4.19 -31.48
C SER A 51 -10.16 -4.26 -32.32
N THR A 52 -10.38 -5.38 -33.01
CA THR A 52 -11.46 -5.53 -34.00
C THR A 52 -12.82 -5.86 -33.37
N HIS A 53 -12.85 -6.37 -32.14
CA HIS A 53 -14.08 -6.64 -31.39
C HIS A 53 -14.30 -5.60 -30.30
N ALA A 54 -15.45 -4.95 -30.26
CA ALA A 54 -15.73 -3.92 -29.24
C ALA A 54 -15.81 -4.51 -27.81
N GLY A 55 -15.63 -3.65 -26.80
CA GLY A 55 -15.87 -3.99 -25.38
C GLY A 55 -14.64 -4.37 -24.56
N TYR A 56 -13.44 -4.41 -25.18
CA TYR A 56 -12.16 -4.60 -24.49
C TYR A 56 -11.78 -3.39 -23.60
N SER A 57 -10.87 -3.62 -22.66
CA SER A 57 -10.23 -2.61 -21.80
C SER A 57 -8.98 -2.06 -22.49
N GLY A 58 -8.50 -0.90 -22.05
CA GLY A 58 -7.25 -0.36 -22.58
C GLY A 58 -7.30 -0.06 -24.08
N SER A 59 -6.30 -0.53 -24.80
CA SER A 59 -6.04 -0.21 -26.21
C SER A 59 -6.31 -1.37 -27.18
N GLY A 60 -6.54 -2.57 -26.65
CA GLY A 60 -6.79 -3.78 -27.43
C GLY A 60 -6.85 -5.00 -26.52
N TYR A 61 -6.63 -6.17 -27.09
CA TYR A 61 -6.59 -7.45 -26.38
C TYR A 61 -5.61 -8.40 -27.06
N CYS A 62 -5.19 -9.46 -26.37
CA CYS A 62 -4.42 -10.54 -26.96
C CYS A 62 -5.33 -11.51 -27.71
N ASP A 63 -5.19 -11.56 -29.03
CA ASP A 63 -5.74 -12.59 -29.92
C ASP A 63 -4.65 -13.66 -30.14
N GLY A 64 -4.68 -14.70 -29.29
CA GLY A 64 -3.65 -15.74 -29.25
C GLY A 64 -3.72 -16.69 -30.45
N ARG A 65 -2.58 -17.29 -30.81
CA ARG A 65 -2.55 -18.34 -31.84
C ARG A 65 -3.43 -19.53 -31.43
N ASN A 66 -4.20 -20.07 -32.39
CA ASN A 66 -4.94 -21.32 -32.24
C ASN A 66 -3.98 -22.51 -32.37
N ALA A 67 -3.22 -22.78 -31.30
CA ALA A 67 -2.28 -23.89 -31.24
C ALA A 67 -2.05 -24.35 -29.79
N VAL A 68 -1.78 -25.64 -29.61
CA VAL A 68 -1.27 -26.17 -28.34
C VAL A 68 0.07 -25.49 -28.05
N GLY A 69 0.22 -24.96 -26.84
CA GLY A 69 1.46 -24.32 -26.43
C GLY A 69 1.61 -22.84 -26.82
N ALA A 70 0.61 -22.22 -27.47
CA ALA A 70 0.50 -20.76 -27.55
C ALA A 70 0.43 -20.13 -26.15
N ALA A 71 0.51 -18.80 -26.04
CA ALA A 71 0.52 -18.14 -24.73
C ALA A 71 -0.02 -16.72 -24.70
N ALA A 72 -0.67 -16.40 -23.59
CA ALA A 72 -0.70 -15.06 -23.03
C ALA A 72 0.07 -15.13 -21.70
N GLN A 73 1.10 -14.30 -21.54
CA GLN A 73 1.97 -14.32 -20.37
C GLN A 73 2.06 -12.95 -19.74
N PHE A 74 2.05 -12.92 -18.42
CA PHE A 74 2.10 -11.71 -17.60
C PHE A 74 3.33 -11.77 -16.71
N ALA A 75 4.11 -10.68 -16.67
CA ALA A 75 5.10 -10.49 -15.61
C ALA A 75 4.44 -9.72 -14.47
N VAL A 76 4.27 -10.39 -13.33
CA VAL A 76 3.50 -9.91 -12.18
C VAL A 76 4.46 -9.64 -11.04
N ASP A 77 4.66 -8.36 -10.72
CA ASP A 77 5.47 -7.95 -9.58
C ASP A 77 4.64 -7.96 -8.30
N THR A 78 5.10 -8.73 -7.31
CA THR A 78 4.51 -8.73 -5.97
C THR A 78 5.53 -8.19 -4.98
N SER A 79 5.08 -7.42 -3.98
CA SER A 79 5.96 -6.88 -2.94
C SER A 79 6.31 -7.92 -1.87
N ALA A 80 5.60 -9.03 -1.83
CA ALA A 80 5.77 -10.14 -0.91
C ALA A 80 5.19 -11.41 -1.53
N ALA A 81 5.71 -12.57 -1.14
CA ALA A 81 5.09 -13.84 -1.52
C ALA A 81 3.68 -13.93 -0.95
N GLY A 82 2.79 -14.66 -1.62
CA GLY A 82 1.42 -14.77 -1.16
C GLY A 82 0.51 -15.52 -2.11
N THR A 83 -0.75 -15.65 -1.70
CA THR A 83 -1.79 -16.26 -2.54
C THR A 83 -2.49 -15.17 -3.33
N ALA A 84 -2.61 -15.35 -4.64
CA ALA A 84 -3.27 -14.43 -5.56
C ALA A 84 -4.60 -15.01 -6.06
N LYS A 85 -5.70 -14.26 -5.91
CA LYS A 85 -6.90 -14.49 -6.71
C LYS A 85 -6.71 -13.80 -8.06
N LEU A 86 -6.46 -14.60 -9.09
CA LEU A 86 -6.33 -14.17 -10.47
C LEU A 86 -7.71 -14.13 -11.13
N THR A 87 -8.16 -12.96 -11.55
CA THR A 87 -9.36 -12.74 -12.36
C THR A 87 -8.95 -12.45 -13.79
N VAL A 88 -9.42 -13.23 -14.76
CA VAL A 88 -9.06 -13.07 -16.18
C VAL A 88 -10.29 -12.62 -16.93
N ARG A 89 -10.20 -11.49 -17.64
CA ARG A 89 -11.26 -11.04 -18.55
C ARG A 89 -11.00 -11.56 -19.95
N PHE A 90 -12.00 -12.19 -20.55
CA PHE A 90 -11.84 -12.88 -21.83
C PHE A 90 -13.12 -12.86 -22.66
N ALA A 91 -12.98 -13.12 -23.97
CA ALA A 91 -14.07 -13.38 -24.90
C ALA A 91 -13.81 -14.67 -25.65
N ASN A 92 -14.76 -15.61 -25.60
CA ASN A 92 -14.75 -16.86 -26.35
C ASN A 92 -16.00 -16.91 -27.24
N GLY A 93 -15.87 -16.42 -28.48
CA GLY A 93 -16.97 -16.40 -29.44
C GLY A 93 -17.27 -17.76 -30.09
N THR A 94 -16.61 -18.84 -29.66
CA THR A 94 -16.86 -20.20 -30.18
C THR A 94 -17.93 -20.93 -29.35
N ALA A 95 -18.39 -22.08 -29.83
CA ALA A 95 -19.32 -22.94 -29.11
C ALA A 95 -18.65 -23.87 -28.08
N ALA A 96 -17.33 -24.01 -28.12
CA ALA A 96 -16.57 -24.93 -27.26
C ALA A 96 -15.87 -24.18 -26.12
N ILE A 97 -15.74 -24.83 -24.96
CA ILE A 97 -14.92 -24.36 -23.85
C ILE A 97 -13.45 -24.44 -24.25
N ARG A 98 -12.68 -23.36 -24.04
CA ARG A 98 -11.22 -23.37 -24.23
C ARG A 98 -10.54 -23.61 -22.89
N LEU A 99 -9.70 -24.65 -22.80
CA LEU A 99 -8.97 -25.03 -21.58
C LEU A 99 -7.52 -24.56 -21.65
N ALA A 100 -6.99 -24.11 -20.52
CA ALA A 100 -5.57 -23.77 -20.39
C ALA A 100 -4.98 -24.19 -19.04
N ASP A 101 -3.72 -24.61 -19.06
CA ASP A 101 -2.89 -24.71 -17.88
C ASP A 101 -2.35 -23.33 -17.51
N VAL A 102 -2.45 -22.97 -16.24
CA VAL A 102 -1.83 -21.76 -15.69
C VAL A 102 -0.49 -22.15 -15.11
N VAL A 103 0.59 -21.70 -15.76
CA VAL A 103 1.97 -21.98 -15.38
C VAL A 103 2.54 -20.75 -14.67
N VAL A 104 2.95 -20.94 -13.41
CA VAL A 104 3.59 -19.89 -12.60
C VAL A 104 5.06 -20.24 -12.43
N ASN A 105 5.96 -19.34 -12.81
CA ASN A 105 7.41 -19.52 -12.67
C ASN A 105 7.92 -20.86 -13.25
N GLY A 106 7.36 -21.26 -14.40
CA GLY A 106 7.72 -22.49 -15.11
C GLY A 106 7.04 -23.77 -14.62
N SER A 107 6.28 -23.73 -13.52
CA SER A 107 5.56 -24.89 -12.98
C SER A 107 4.05 -24.74 -13.14
N LYS A 108 3.36 -25.83 -13.50
CA LYS A 108 1.88 -25.83 -13.56
C LYS A 108 1.32 -25.57 -12.16
N ALA A 109 0.62 -24.45 -12.01
CA ALA A 109 0.02 -24.01 -10.76
C ALA A 109 -1.48 -24.31 -10.69
N ALA A 110 -2.18 -24.19 -11.82
CA ALA A 110 -3.62 -24.45 -11.90
C ALA A 110 -4.05 -24.81 -13.33
N ALA A 111 -5.35 -25.09 -13.50
CA ALA A 111 -6.01 -25.16 -14.80
C ALA A 111 -7.21 -24.20 -14.79
N VAL A 112 -7.53 -23.62 -15.94
CA VAL A 112 -8.65 -22.70 -16.12
C VAL A 112 -9.48 -23.10 -17.34
N ALA A 113 -10.80 -22.98 -17.20
CA ALA A 113 -11.76 -23.16 -18.27
C ALA A 113 -12.33 -21.78 -18.69
N PHE A 114 -12.32 -21.54 -19.99
CA PHE A 114 -12.88 -20.34 -20.60
C PHE A 114 -14.14 -20.73 -21.38
N ASP A 115 -15.28 -20.61 -20.71
CA ASP A 115 -16.60 -20.93 -21.27
C ASP A 115 -16.96 -20.05 -22.47
N THR A 116 -17.93 -20.47 -23.28
CA THR A 116 -18.42 -19.62 -24.37
C THR A 116 -19.01 -18.31 -23.83
N THR A 117 -18.73 -17.20 -24.51
CA THR A 117 -19.34 -15.89 -24.22
C THR A 117 -20.47 -15.54 -25.18
N GLY A 118 -20.80 -16.43 -26.12
CA GLY A 118 -21.83 -16.22 -27.14
C GLY A 118 -21.43 -15.27 -28.28
N GLY A 119 -20.25 -14.64 -28.21
CA GLY A 119 -19.70 -13.82 -29.29
C GLY A 119 -18.41 -13.09 -28.91
N TRP A 120 -17.58 -12.77 -29.89
CA TRP A 120 -16.25 -12.18 -29.67
C TRP A 120 -16.25 -10.73 -29.12
N ALA A 121 -17.38 -10.03 -29.19
CA ALA A 121 -17.58 -8.72 -28.55
C ALA A 121 -18.24 -8.82 -27.16
N THR A 122 -18.50 -10.04 -26.67
CA THR A 122 -19.07 -10.28 -25.35
C THR A 122 -17.96 -10.78 -24.44
N TRP A 123 -17.68 -10.00 -23.38
CA TRP A 123 -16.58 -10.23 -22.47
C TRP A 123 -17.09 -10.61 -21.10
N THR A 124 -16.49 -11.62 -20.47
CA THR A 124 -16.78 -12.03 -19.10
C THR A 124 -15.48 -12.26 -18.34
N THR A 125 -15.57 -12.61 -17.06
CA THR A 125 -14.42 -12.97 -16.24
C THR A 125 -14.49 -14.40 -15.72
N THR A 126 -13.33 -15.00 -15.50
CA THR A 126 -13.16 -16.24 -14.74
C THR A 126 -12.09 -16.04 -13.67
N THR A 127 -12.10 -16.84 -12.60
CA THR A 127 -11.16 -16.68 -11.49
C THR A 127 -10.45 -17.98 -11.14
N VAL A 128 -9.16 -17.87 -10.81
CA VAL A 128 -8.33 -18.98 -10.33
C VAL A 128 -7.43 -18.49 -9.20
N THR A 129 -7.11 -19.36 -8.25
CA THR A 129 -6.18 -19.04 -7.15
C THR A 129 -4.79 -19.56 -7.48
N LEU A 130 -3.77 -18.73 -7.28
CA LEU A 130 -2.36 -19.04 -7.54
C LEU A 130 -1.52 -18.70 -6.31
N SER A 131 -0.36 -19.35 -6.17
CA SER A 131 0.69 -18.90 -5.24
C SER A 131 1.75 -18.13 -6.03
N LEU A 132 2.08 -16.93 -5.58
CA LEU A 132 3.10 -16.07 -6.18
C LEU A 132 4.27 -15.87 -5.20
N ASN A 133 5.48 -15.85 -5.72
CA ASN A 133 6.70 -15.50 -4.98
C ASN A 133 6.77 -13.99 -4.80
N SER A 134 7.57 -13.51 -3.83
CA SER A 134 7.94 -12.10 -3.77
C SER A 134 8.76 -11.72 -5.00
N GLY A 135 8.59 -10.49 -5.48
CA GLY A 135 9.24 -10.00 -6.69
C GLY A 135 8.48 -10.39 -7.96
N THR A 136 9.19 -10.44 -9.08
CA THR A 136 8.60 -10.70 -10.39
C THR A 136 8.24 -12.18 -10.55
N ASN A 137 6.99 -12.46 -10.89
CA ASN A 137 6.48 -13.77 -11.24
C ASN A 137 6.13 -13.82 -12.72
N THR A 138 6.36 -14.95 -13.37
CA THR A 138 5.81 -15.23 -14.70
C THR A 138 4.52 -16.01 -14.54
N VAL A 139 3.42 -15.50 -15.09
CA VAL A 139 2.11 -16.18 -15.09
C VAL A 139 1.70 -16.37 -16.55
N ARG A 140 1.71 -17.63 -17.00
CA ARG A 140 1.48 -18.00 -18.41
C ARG A 140 0.23 -18.86 -18.54
N PHE A 141 -0.70 -18.43 -19.38
CA PHE A 141 -1.81 -19.28 -19.84
C PHE A 141 -1.33 -20.12 -21.02
N SER A 142 -1.42 -21.45 -20.89
CA SER A 142 -0.95 -22.42 -21.88
C SER A 142 -2.14 -23.28 -22.33
N PRO A 143 -2.71 -23.06 -23.54
CA PRO A 143 -3.87 -23.80 -23.99
C PRO A 143 -3.51 -25.28 -24.18
N THR A 144 -4.43 -26.15 -23.79
CA THR A 144 -4.24 -27.61 -23.80
C THR A 144 -4.81 -28.29 -25.05
N SER A 145 -5.42 -27.52 -25.96
CA SER A 145 -6.01 -27.99 -27.21
C SER A 145 -5.55 -27.17 -28.41
N ALA A 146 -5.78 -27.71 -29.61
CA ALA A 146 -5.45 -27.03 -30.86
C ALA A 146 -6.28 -25.76 -31.10
N ASP A 147 -7.40 -25.59 -30.39
CA ASP A 147 -8.23 -24.39 -30.47
C ASP A 147 -7.59 -23.16 -29.83
N GLY A 148 -6.51 -23.31 -29.05
CA GLY A 148 -5.78 -22.19 -28.44
C GLY A 148 -6.52 -21.50 -27.28
N LEU A 149 -6.11 -20.27 -26.97
CA LEU A 149 -6.72 -19.43 -25.93
C LEU A 149 -7.90 -18.63 -26.49
N PRO A 150 -8.91 -18.26 -25.68
CA PRO A 150 -9.84 -17.20 -26.08
C PRO A 150 -9.09 -15.85 -26.23
N ASN A 151 -9.80 -14.81 -26.67
CA ASN A 151 -9.25 -13.46 -26.60
C ASN A 151 -9.10 -13.07 -25.14
N ILE A 152 -7.89 -12.69 -24.72
CA ILE A 152 -7.60 -12.27 -23.36
C ILE A 152 -7.48 -10.74 -23.35
N ASP A 153 -8.32 -10.09 -22.55
CA ASP A 153 -8.34 -8.64 -22.39
C ASP A 153 -7.34 -8.23 -21.29
N TYR A 154 -7.57 -8.68 -20.06
CA TYR A 154 -6.68 -8.41 -18.94
C TYR A 154 -6.66 -9.52 -17.91
N ALA A 155 -5.65 -9.49 -17.06
CA ALA A 155 -5.53 -10.28 -15.85
C ALA A 155 -5.42 -9.38 -14.61
N GLU A 156 -6.26 -9.60 -13.61
CA GLU A 156 -6.27 -8.91 -12.32
C GLU A 156 -5.78 -9.85 -11.21
N PHE A 157 -4.76 -9.44 -10.46
CA PHE A 157 -4.18 -10.21 -9.38
C PHE A 157 -4.48 -9.55 -8.05
N ASP A 158 -5.32 -10.18 -7.25
CA ASP A 158 -5.54 -9.81 -5.85
C ASP A 158 -4.61 -10.65 -4.96
N VAL A 159 -3.43 -10.12 -4.68
CA VAL A 159 -2.38 -10.82 -3.92
C VAL A 159 -2.54 -10.55 -2.44
N THR A 160 -2.88 -11.59 -1.69
CA THR A 160 -2.84 -11.59 -0.23
C THR A 160 -1.42 -11.95 0.20
N ALA A 161 -0.67 -10.95 0.65
CA ALA A 161 0.70 -11.11 1.13
C ALA A 161 0.77 -12.03 2.36
N GLN A 162 1.75 -12.92 2.35
CA GLN A 162 2.05 -13.85 3.42
C GLN A 162 3.48 -13.60 3.93
N SER A 163 3.66 -13.57 5.25
CA SER A 163 4.98 -13.54 5.86
C SER A 163 5.36 -14.96 6.25
N ARG A 164 6.40 -15.50 5.62
CA ARG A 164 6.91 -16.85 5.90
C ARG A 164 7.97 -16.85 6.99
N SER A 165 7.91 -17.84 7.87
CA SER A 165 9.00 -18.22 8.76
C SER A 165 9.33 -19.70 8.53
N GLU A 166 10.51 -19.97 7.96
CA GLU A 166 11.04 -21.32 7.74
C GLU A 166 11.41 -21.94 9.10
N ALA A 167 11.10 -23.22 9.32
CA ALA A 167 11.30 -23.88 10.61
C ALA A 167 12.78 -24.14 10.93
N GLU A 168 13.63 -24.17 9.90
CA GLU A 168 15.06 -24.41 9.99
C GLU A 168 15.91 -23.14 10.11
N VAL A 169 15.29 -21.96 10.00
CA VAL A 169 16.00 -20.67 9.99
C VAL A 169 15.74 -19.90 11.28
N SER A 170 16.82 -19.46 11.95
CA SER A 170 16.74 -18.55 13.10
C SER A 170 15.97 -17.27 12.73
N PRO A 171 15.00 -16.81 13.53
CA PRO A 171 14.83 -17.10 14.96
C PRO A 171 13.89 -18.27 15.30
N ALA A 172 13.49 -19.11 14.34
CA ALA A 172 12.75 -20.32 14.65
C ALA A 172 13.63 -21.31 15.45
N THR A 173 13.00 -22.11 16.31
CA THR A 173 13.66 -23.18 17.08
C THR A 173 12.91 -24.48 16.91
N CYS A 174 13.66 -25.57 16.76
CA CYS A 174 13.16 -26.93 16.65
C CYS A 174 13.74 -27.79 17.78
N ASP A 175 12.88 -28.30 18.66
CA ASP A 175 13.27 -29.31 19.65
C ASP A 175 13.31 -30.67 18.95
N GLY A 176 14.41 -30.95 18.25
CA GLY A 176 14.59 -32.10 17.39
C GLY A 176 15.83 -31.94 16.51
N THR A 177 15.73 -32.33 15.24
CA THR A 177 16.77 -32.09 14.24
C THR A 177 16.22 -31.29 13.06
N ILE A 178 17.10 -30.58 12.37
CA ILE A 178 16.80 -30.05 11.05
C ILE A 178 17.26 -31.08 10.03
N ASP A 179 16.31 -31.63 9.27
CA ASP A 179 16.55 -32.67 8.29
C ASP A 179 16.24 -32.17 6.86
N SER A 180 16.72 -32.88 5.85
CA SER A 180 16.48 -32.58 4.42
C SER A 180 16.33 -33.85 3.58
N ASN A 181 16.03 -34.99 4.22
CA ASN A 181 16.03 -36.33 3.64
C ASN A 181 14.72 -36.73 2.92
N TYR A 182 13.69 -35.88 2.92
CA TYR A 182 12.46 -36.07 2.14
C TYR A 182 12.34 -34.97 1.11
N ALA A 183 11.84 -35.24 -0.10
CA ALA A 183 11.62 -34.19 -1.09
C ALA A 183 10.36 -33.35 -0.76
N GLY A 184 10.28 -32.12 -1.29
CA GLY A 184 9.06 -31.30 -1.28
C GLY A 184 8.91 -30.29 -0.13
N PHE A 185 9.92 -30.13 0.72
CA PHE A 185 10.03 -29.04 1.71
C PHE A 185 10.50 -27.73 1.03
N SER A 186 10.38 -26.58 1.71
CA SER A 186 10.93 -25.29 1.28
C SER A 186 12.25 -24.96 1.96
N GLY A 187 12.98 -23.97 1.44
CA GLY A 187 14.24 -23.56 2.06
C GLY A 187 15.31 -24.66 1.97
N THR A 188 15.99 -24.90 3.09
CA THR A 188 17.19 -25.76 3.16
C THR A 188 16.99 -27.03 3.99
N GLY A 189 15.87 -27.13 4.70
CA GLY A 189 15.49 -28.30 5.48
C GLY A 189 14.11 -28.11 6.11
N PHE A 190 13.79 -28.94 7.08
CA PHE A 190 12.56 -28.86 7.87
C PHE A 190 12.83 -29.30 9.30
N CYS A 191 11.99 -28.88 10.25
CA CYS A 191 12.05 -29.35 11.62
C CYS A 191 11.47 -30.76 11.74
N ASN A 192 12.33 -31.73 12.06
CA ASN A 192 11.95 -33.07 12.51
C ASN A 192 11.90 -33.05 14.05
N GLY A 193 10.70 -32.84 14.61
CA GLY A 193 10.51 -32.73 16.05
C GLY A 193 10.82 -34.04 16.78
N ALA A 194 11.44 -33.95 17.95
CA ALA A 194 11.69 -35.13 18.78
C ALA A 194 10.36 -35.80 19.19
N ASN A 195 10.35 -37.13 19.23
CA ASN A 195 9.21 -37.92 19.67
C ASN A 195 9.07 -37.87 21.20
N ALA A 196 8.65 -36.73 21.73
CA ALA A 196 8.46 -36.49 23.15
C ALA A 196 7.34 -35.47 23.39
N ILE A 197 6.67 -35.58 24.55
CA ILE A 197 5.73 -34.56 25.01
C ILE A 197 6.51 -33.26 25.23
N GLY A 198 6.01 -32.15 24.71
CA GLY A 198 6.61 -30.83 24.90
C GLY A 198 7.72 -30.45 23.92
N ALA A 199 8.25 -31.40 23.13
CA ALA A 199 9.29 -31.15 22.11
C ALA A 199 8.74 -30.29 20.97
N ALA A 200 8.96 -28.99 21.07
CA ALA A 200 8.23 -27.99 20.31
C ALA A 200 8.96 -27.50 19.06
N ALA A 201 8.19 -26.97 18.12
CA ALA A 201 8.66 -26.02 17.13
C ALA A 201 8.15 -24.63 17.52
N GLN A 202 9.02 -23.63 17.54
CA GLN A 202 8.66 -22.25 17.85
C GLN A 202 9.12 -21.31 16.75
N PHE A 203 8.24 -20.40 16.37
CA PHE A 203 8.46 -19.37 15.35
C PHE A 203 8.39 -17.98 16.00
N VAL A 204 9.14 -17.03 15.45
CA VAL A 204 8.95 -15.61 15.75
C VAL A 204 8.35 -14.94 14.52
N VAL A 205 7.15 -14.39 14.67
CA VAL A 205 6.39 -13.75 13.59
C VAL A 205 6.12 -12.29 13.95
N SER A 206 6.07 -11.43 12.94
CA SER A 206 5.76 -10.01 13.14
C SER A 206 4.38 -9.66 12.57
N ALA A 207 3.53 -9.05 13.38
CA ALA A 207 2.24 -8.51 12.95
C ALA A 207 2.30 -6.98 12.87
N THR A 208 1.69 -6.40 11.83
CA THR A 208 1.68 -4.94 11.61
C THR A 208 0.73 -4.20 12.55
N GLY A 209 -0.18 -4.92 13.21
CA GLY A 209 -1.11 -4.44 14.24
C GLY A 209 -1.56 -5.61 15.13
N ALA A 210 -2.15 -5.29 16.29
CA ALA A 210 -2.75 -6.31 17.14
C ALA A 210 -4.07 -6.80 16.51
N GLY A 211 -4.31 -8.11 16.53
CA GLY A 211 -5.55 -8.65 15.96
C GLY A 211 -5.47 -10.13 15.60
N SER A 212 -6.58 -10.61 15.04
CA SER A 212 -6.74 -11.99 14.57
C SER A 212 -6.01 -12.18 13.24
N VAL A 213 -5.21 -13.24 13.12
CA VAL A 213 -4.46 -13.61 11.92
C VAL A 213 -4.64 -15.09 11.63
N THR A 214 -4.49 -15.49 10.36
CA THR A 214 -4.45 -16.89 9.97
C THR A 214 -3.00 -17.35 9.84
N LEU A 215 -2.69 -18.39 10.59
CA LEU A 215 -1.45 -19.15 10.50
C LEU A 215 -1.68 -20.35 9.56
N SER A 216 -0.78 -20.54 8.61
CA SER A 216 -0.73 -21.72 7.74
C SER A 216 0.55 -22.49 8.03
N VAL A 217 0.42 -23.65 8.67
CA VAL A 217 1.53 -24.53 9.04
C VAL A 217 1.71 -25.58 7.96
N ARG A 218 2.87 -25.61 7.32
CA ARG A 218 3.23 -26.66 6.36
C ARG A 218 3.86 -27.82 7.11
N PHE A 219 3.33 -29.03 6.91
CA PHE A 219 3.76 -30.21 7.65
C PHE A 219 3.68 -31.51 6.84
N ALA A 220 4.46 -32.51 7.21
CA ALA A 220 4.34 -33.88 6.70
C ALA A 220 4.23 -34.87 7.88
N ASN A 221 3.27 -35.79 7.80
CA ASN A 221 3.02 -36.80 8.81
C ASN A 221 2.78 -38.17 8.15
N GLY A 222 3.83 -38.98 8.07
CA GLY A 222 3.72 -40.36 7.56
C GLY A 222 3.09 -41.36 8.53
N THR A 223 2.50 -40.91 9.63
CA THR A 223 1.93 -41.76 10.70
C THR A 223 0.49 -41.34 11.03
N THR A 224 -0.03 -41.75 12.18
CA THR A 224 -1.34 -41.32 12.71
C THR A 224 -1.30 -39.86 13.17
N ALA A 225 -2.48 -39.30 13.46
CA ALA A 225 -2.64 -37.95 13.96
C ALA A 225 -1.71 -37.61 15.14
N ARG A 226 -1.08 -36.43 15.09
CA ARG A 226 -0.16 -35.92 16.13
C ARG A 226 -0.74 -34.65 16.77
N PRO A 227 -1.31 -34.73 17.98
CA PRO A 227 -1.92 -33.58 18.66
C PRO A 227 -0.88 -32.67 19.33
N ALA A 228 -1.12 -31.35 19.26
CA ALA A 228 -0.26 -30.33 19.83
C ALA A 228 -1.07 -29.15 20.42
N ASP A 229 -0.56 -28.57 21.49
CA ASP A 229 -0.98 -27.27 21.98
C ASP A 229 -0.31 -26.15 21.18
N VAL A 230 -1.06 -25.08 20.93
CA VAL A 230 -0.58 -23.87 20.28
C VAL A 230 -0.46 -22.79 21.34
N LEU A 231 0.74 -22.26 21.55
CA LEU A 231 1.01 -21.17 22.48
C LEU A 231 1.40 -19.92 21.69
N VAL A 232 0.83 -18.79 22.05
CA VAL A 232 1.21 -17.46 21.55
C VAL A 232 1.78 -16.66 22.70
N ASN A 233 2.98 -16.11 22.54
CA ASN A 233 3.67 -15.33 23.57
C ASN A 233 3.71 -16.05 24.94
N GLY A 234 3.96 -17.36 24.90
CA GLY A 234 4.03 -18.23 26.08
C GLY A 234 2.69 -18.66 26.67
N THR A 235 1.56 -18.19 26.15
CA THR A 235 0.22 -18.54 26.64
C THR A 235 -0.45 -19.53 25.69
N ARG A 236 -0.98 -20.65 26.20
CA ARG A 236 -1.76 -21.60 25.40
C ARG A 236 -3.05 -20.94 24.89
N VAL A 237 -3.22 -20.89 23.57
CA VAL A 237 -4.39 -20.26 22.93
C VAL A 237 -5.37 -21.27 22.33
N GLN A 238 -4.89 -22.44 21.89
CA GLN A 238 -5.74 -23.53 21.36
C GLN A 238 -5.01 -24.87 21.36
N SER A 239 -5.73 -25.96 21.08
CA SER A 239 -5.16 -27.25 20.67
C SER A 239 -5.39 -27.48 19.18
N THR A 240 -4.47 -28.18 18.54
CA THR A 240 -4.56 -28.63 17.15
C THR A 240 -4.12 -30.09 17.04
N SER A 241 -4.39 -30.70 15.89
CA SER A 241 -3.94 -32.04 15.54
C SER A 241 -3.40 -32.04 14.12
N PHE A 242 -2.24 -32.66 13.90
CA PHE A 242 -1.65 -32.83 12.58
C PHE A 242 -1.95 -34.23 12.06
N GLU A 243 -2.94 -34.34 11.18
CA GLU A 243 -3.42 -35.62 10.62
C GLU A 243 -2.39 -36.29 9.71
N SER A 244 -2.60 -37.57 9.39
CA SER A 244 -1.73 -38.25 8.42
C SER A 244 -1.75 -37.56 7.06
N THR A 245 -0.57 -37.37 6.47
CA THR A 245 -0.42 -36.98 5.06
C THR A 245 -0.16 -38.20 4.16
N GLY A 246 -0.19 -39.42 4.72
CA GLY A 246 0.04 -40.68 4.02
C GLY A 246 1.52 -41.08 3.90
N ALA A 247 2.43 -40.13 3.75
CA ALA A 247 3.88 -40.38 3.72
C ALA A 247 4.68 -39.15 4.18
N TRP A 248 5.91 -39.37 4.66
CA TRP A 248 6.81 -38.29 5.12
C TRP A 248 7.33 -37.37 4.01
N ALA A 249 7.26 -37.80 2.74
CA ALA A 249 7.51 -36.95 1.56
C ALA A 249 6.23 -36.28 1.02
N THR A 250 5.08 -36.52 1.64
CA THR A 250 3.80 -35.90 1.28
C THR A 250 3.49 -34.83 2.29
N TRP A 251 3.43 -33.60 1.80
CA TRP A 251 3.29 -32.42 2.63
C TRP A 251 1.87 -31.86 2.51
N SER A 252 1.26 -31.48 3.63
CA SER A 252 -0.03 -30.81 3.72
C SER A 252 0.09 -29.47 4.47
N THR A 253 -0.92 -28.61 4.32
CA THR A 253 -0.97 -27.31 4.99
C THR A 253 -2.18 -27.29 5.92
N LYS A 254 -1.95 -26.93 7.18
CA LYS A 254 -3.00 -26.75 8.17
C LYS A 254 -3.14 -25.28 8.51
N THR A 255 -4.36 -24.75 8.36
CA THR A 255 -4.68 -23.38 8.74
C THR A 255 -5.27 -23.34 10.15
N MET A 256 -5.00 -22.25 10.88
CA MET A 256 -5.64 -21.95 12.15
C MET A 256 -5.60 -20.44 12.40
N THR A 257 -6.56 -19.94 13.16
CA THR A 257 -6.62 -18.51 13.52
C THR A 257 -6.08 -18.31 14.93
N VAL A 258 -5.26 -17.26 15.13
CA VAL A 258 -4.78 -16.84 16.45
C VAL A 258 -4.83 -15.32 16.58
N SER A 259 -4.84 -14.80 17.80
CA SER A 259 -4.66 -13.37 18.06
C SER A 259 -3.20 -13.06 18.38
N LEU A 260 -2.63 -12.06 17.69
CA LEU A 260 -1.27 -11.58 17.92
C LEU A 260 -1.27 -10.14 18.44
N ASN A 261 -0.21 -9.79 19.17
CA ASN A 261 0.09 -8.40 19.51
C ASN A 261 0.68 -7.68 18.28
N SER A 262 0.62 -6.34 18.27
CA SER A 262 1.38 -5.56 17.29
C SER A 262 2.88 -5.78 17.48
N GLY A 263 3.63 -5.94 16.39
CA GLY A 263 5.06 -6.21 16.42
C GLY A 263 5.38 -7.69 16.53
N SER A 264 6.47 -8.01 17.22
CA SER A 264 7.01 -9.38 17.33
C SER A 264 6.19 -10.25 18.28
N ASN A 265 5.92 -11.49 17.87
CA ASN A 265 5.21 -12.50 18.63
C ASN A 265 5.90 -13.85 18.51
N THR A 266 5.83 -14.68 19.56
CA THR A 266 6.21 -16.10 19.46
C THR A 266 4.99 -16.97 19.23
N VAL A 267 5.11 -17.95 18.32
CA VAL A 267 4.11 -18.99 18.08
C VAL A 267 4.79 -20.34 18.29
N ARG A 268 4.34 -21.11 19.28
CA ARG A 268 4.92 -22.40 19.65
C ARG A 268 3.90 -23.51 19.49
N PHE A 269 4.27 -24.57 18.75
CA PHE A 269 3.53 -25.83 18.69
C PHE A 269 4.18 -26.80 19.66
N SER A 270 3.44 -27.29 20.65
CA SER A 270 3.95 -28.16 21.70
C SER A 270 3.18 -29.48 21.70
N PRO A 271 3.79 -30.61 21.30
CA PRO A 271 3.10 -31.89 21.17
C PRO A 271 2.62 -32.40 22.53
N THR A 272 1.41 -32.95 22.57
CA THR A 272 0.75 -33.41 23.81
C THR A 272 0.88 -34.92 24.04
N THR A 273 1.51 -35.63 23.11
CA THR A 273 1.75 -37.08 23.18
C THR A 273 3.22 -37.39 22.98
N SER A 274 3.65 -38.57 23.41
CA SER A 274 5.01 -39.07 23.20
C SER A 274 5.35 -39.29 21.71
N GLY A 275 4.34 -39.23 20.83
CA GLY A 275 4.55 -39.21 19.39
C GLY A 275 5.32 -37.97 18.92
N GLY A 276 5.30 -36.85 19.64
CA GLY A 276 5.94 -35.61 19.18
C GLY A 276 5.19 -34.89 18.07
N LEU A 277 5.83 -33.89 17.45
CA LEU A 277 5.29 -33.17 16.28
C LEU A 277 5.47 -33.98 14.99
N PRO A 278 4.69 -33.69 13.93
CA PRO A 278 5.08 -34.10 12.57
C PRO A 278 6.33 -33.33 12.11
N ASN A 279 6.81 -33.59 10.88
CA ASN A 279 7.79 -32.72 10.25
C ASN A 279 7.11 -31.38 9.97
N ILE A 280 7.72 -30.28 10.41
CA ILE A 280 7.24 -28.91 10.17
C ILE A 280 8.21 -28.21 9.24
N ASP A 281 7.70 -27.70 8.12
CA ASP A 281 8.49 -27.02 7.08
C ASP A 281 8.54 -25.52 7.34
N TYR A 282 7.38 -24.85 7.30
CA TYR A 282 7.27 -23.42 7.58
C TYR A 282 5.94 -23.03 8.22
N LEU A 283 5.93 -21.80 8.73
CA LEU A 283 4.75 -21.08 9.18
C LEU A 283 4.54 -19.84 8.32
N ASP A 284 3.45 -19.82 7.55
CA ASP A 284 3.01 -18.61 6.84
C ASP A 284 1.98 -17.87 7.70
N LEU A 285 2.20 -16.56 7.87
CA LEU A 285 1.28 -15.64 8.51
C LEU A 285 0.55 -14.83 7.44
N THR A 286 -0.76 -15.02 7.36
CA THR A 286 -1.66 -14.19 6.55
C THR A 286 -2.41 -13.25 7.49
N LEU A 287 -2.29 -11.95 7.27
CA LEU A 287 -3.15 -11.00 7.96
C LEU A 287 -4.56 -11.19 7.40
N GLU A 288 -5.47 -11.65 8.24
CA GLU A 288 -6.88 -11.63 7.87
C GLU A 288 -7.33 -10.17 7.83
N PRO A 289 -8.07 -9.73 6.79
CA PRO A 289 -8.92 -8.57 6.96
C PRO A 289 -9.81 -8.87 8.15
N ASN A 290 -9.69 -8.06 9.20
CA ASN A 290 -10.39 -8.23 10.48
C ASN A 290 -11.81 -8.77 10.22
N PRO A 291 -12.20 -9.96 10.75
CA PRO A 291 -13.51 -10.51 10.46
C PRO A 291 -14.54 -9.46 10.84
N THR A 292 -15.36 -9.06 9.87
CA THR A 292 -16.54 -8.25 10.13
C THR A 292 -17.35 -9.06 11.15
N PRO A 293 -17.60 -8.56 12.37
CA PRO A 293 -18.38 -9.32 13.33
C PRO A 293 -19.72 -9.68 12.68
N CYS A 294 -20.12 -10.95 12.77
CA CYS A 294 -21.39 -11.43 12.24
C CYS A 294 -22.53 -10.52 12.70
N ASP A 295 -23.36 -10.10 11.74
CA ASP A 295 -24.65 -9.48 12.03
C ASP A 295 -25.47 -10.39 12.95
N PRO A 296 -26.00 -9.89 14.09
CA PRO A 296 -27.09 -10.56 14.77
C PRO A 296 -28.34 -10.51 13.89
N PRO A 297 -29.25 -11.49 14.00
CA PRO A 297 -30.31 -11.70 13.01
C PRO A 297 -31.27 -10.50 12.92
N THR A 298 -31.31 -9.96 11.70
CA THR A 298 -32.42 -9.27 11.01
C THR A 298 -33.30 -8.34 11.85
N THR A 299 -33.03 -7.03 11.73
CA THR A 299 -34.09 -6.04 11.50
C THR A 299 -33.87 -5.38 10.12
N PRO A 300 -34.93 -4.99 9.39
CA PRO A 300 -34.81 -4.57 7.99
C PRO A 300 -33.99 -3.28 7.82
N PRO A 301 -33.43 -3.03 6.63
CA PRO A 301 -32.29 -2.14 6.45
C PRO A 301 -32.67 -0.66 6.62
N THR A 302 -32.03 0.01 7.58
CA THR A 302 -31.90 1.48 7.56
C THR A 302 -30.53 1.84 7.00
N THR A 303 -30.54 2.46 5.81
CA THR A 303 -29.54 3.34 5.18
C THR A 303 -28.04 2.91 5.23
N PRO A 304 -27.35 2.78 4.07
CA PRO A 304 -25.91 2.50 4.03
C PRO A 304 -25.11 3.47 4.93
N PRO A 305 -24.04 3.02 5.62
CA PRO A 305 -23.26 3.90 6.47
C PRO A 305 -22.66 5.02 5.62
N THR A 306 -23.02 6.26 5.94
CA THR A 306 -22.47 7.47 5.32
C THR A 306 -20.97 7.53 5.58
N GLN A 307 -20.17 7.50 4.52
CA GLN A 307 -18.73 7.70 4.57
C GLN A 307 -18.39 8.99 5.36
N PRO A 308 -17.45 8.96 6.33
CA PRO A 308 -17.22 10.07 7.24
C PRO A 308 -16.63 11.29 6.52
N ARG A 309 -16.89 12.50 7.01
CA ARG A 309 -16.34 13.72 6.41
C ARG A 309 -14.88 13.94 6.83
N VAL A 310 -14.00 14.12 5.86
CA VAL A 310 -12.56 14.35 6.08
C VAL A 310 -12.11 15.67 5.48
N THR A 311 -11.10 16.27 6.08
CA THR A 311 -10.43 17.46 5.53
C THR A 311 -9.06 17.07 4.98
N ILE A 312 -8.74 17.50 3.76
CA ILE A 312 -7.38 17.49 3.23
C ILE A 312 -6.78 18.88 3.44
N TRP A 313 -5.73 18.95 4.24
CA TRP A 313 -4.94 20.15 4.50
C TRP A 313 -3.74 20.16 3.56
N LEU A 314 -3.57 21.23 2.78
CA LEU A 314 -2.44 21.36 1.86
C LEU A 314 -1.44 22.40 2.38
N ALA A 315 -0.18 22.01 2.49
CA ALA A 315 0.94 22.88 2.82
C ALA A 315 1.99 22.80 1.70
N GLY A 316 2.23 23.92 1.04
CA GLY A 316 3.18 23.96 -0.07
C GLY A 316 3.46 25.34 -0.62
N ASP A 317 4.07 25.37 -1.79
CA ASP A 317 4.54 26.57 -2.48
C ASP A 317 3.62 27.04 -3.63
N SER A 318 4.15 27.85 -4.56
CA SER A 318 3.41 28.43 -5.69
C SER A 318 2.81 27.39 -6.62
N THR A 319 3.40 26.20 -6.72
CA THR A 319 2.88 25.14 -7.62
C THR A 319 1.67 24.41 -7.01
N MET A 320 1.38 24.63 -5.73
CA MET A 320 0.22 24.08 -5.01
C MET A 320 -0.80 25.17 -4.61
N ALA A 321 -0.35 26.42 -4.43
CA ALA A 321 -1.15 27.53 -3.92
C ALA A 321 -2.39 27.89 -4.77
N ASN A 322 -3.41 28.44 -4.09
CA ASN A 322 -4.50 29.11 -4.77
C ASN A 322 -3.98 30.36 -5.51
N PRO A 323 -4.61 30.77 -6.63
CA PRO A 323 -4.28 32.03 -7.29
C PRO A 323 -4.48 33.22 -6.34
N SER A 324 -3.58 34.19 -6.39
CA SER A 324 -3.65 35.41 -5.56
C SER A 324 -4.15 36.61 -6.37
N GLY A 325 -4.94 37.49 -5.75
CA GLY A 325 -5.28 38.80 -6.33
C GLY A 325 -6.09 38.75 -7.63
N GLY A 326 -6.88 37.69 -7.84
CA GLY A 326 -7.67 37.50 -9.08
C GLY A 326 -6.85 37.07 -10.29
N ALA A 327 -5.58 36.71 -10.11
CA ALA A 327 -4.74 36.22 -11.20
C ALA A 327 -5.29 34.90 -11.78
N THR A 328 -5.20 34.76 -13.11
CA THR A 328 -5.51 33.52 -13.83
C THR A 328 -4.30 32.59 -13.95
N CYS A 329 -3.09 33.11 -13.71
CA CYS A 329 -1.84 32.38 -13.65
C CYS A 329 -0.89 33.10 -12.67
N PRO A 330 -0.17 32.40 -11.78
CA PRO A 330 -0.11 30.95 -11.65
C PRO A 330 -1.29 30.36 -10.88
N VAL A 331 -1.70 29.15 -11.27
CA VAL A 331 -2.66 28.32 -10.55
C VAL A 331 -1.93 27.10 -10.02
N GLY A 332 -1.93 26.91 -8.71
CA GLY A 332 -1.37 25.70 -8.12
C GLY A 332 -2.32 24.51 -8.27
N TRP A 333 -1.77 23.30 -8.37
CA TRP A 333 -2.58 22.08 -8.49
C TRP A 333 -3.51 21.87 -7.29
N GLY A 334 -3.11 22.35 -6.10
CA GLY A 334 -3.93 22.29 -4.90
C GLY A 334 -5.27 23.04 -5.05
N HIS A 335 -5.32 24.09 -5.87
CA HIS A 335 -6.55 24.79 -6.23
C HIS A 335 -7.53 23.91 -7.00
N GLN A 336 -7.00 22.99 -7.82
CA GLN A 336 -7.77 22.08 -8.66
C GLN A 336 -8.08 20.76 -7.94
N PHE A 337 -7.54 20.51 -6.75
CA PHE A 337 -7.54 19.18 -6.15
C PHE A 337 -8.92 18.71 -5.67
N ALA A 338 -9.74 19.62 -5.14
CA ALA A 338 -11.06 19.28 -4.60
C ALA A 338 -12.00 18.60 -5.60
N GLN A 339 -11.87 18.92 -6.90
CA GLN A 339 -12.79 18.41 -7.93
C GLN A 339 -12.71 16.89 -8.12
N TYR A 340 -11.59 16.28 -7.70
CA TYR A 340 -11.34 14.84 -7.80
C TYR A 340 -11.98 14.04 -6.66
N PHE A 341 -12.60 14.68 -5.67
CA PHE A 341 -13.18 14.01 -4.51
C PHE A 341 -14.69 14.20 -4.40
N ASN A 342 -15.37 13.21 -3.83
CA ASN A 342 -16.79 13.27 -3.52
C ASN A 342 -17.11 14.32 -2.43
N SER A 343 -18.39 14.53 -2.15
CA SER A 343 -18.87 15.58 -1.23
C SER A 343 -18.49 15.38 0.25
N ASN A 344 -17.85 14.26 0.62
CA ASN A 344 -17.39 14.01 1.97
C ASN A 344 -15.99 14.58 2.25
N VAL A 345 -15.29 15.08 1.23
CA VAL A 345 -13.99 15.72 1.37
C VAL A 345 -14.13 17.24 1.34
N THR A 346 -13.45 17.89 2.28
CA THR A 346 -13.15 19.33 2.21
C THR A 346 -11.67 19.52 1.95
N VAL A 347 -11.29 20.31 0.95
CA VAL A 347 -9.88 20.66 0.72
C VAL A 347 -9.61 22.06 1.25
N LYS A 348 -8.71 22.16 2.25
CA LYS A 348 -8.21 23.43 2.80
C LYS A 348 -6.79 23.65 2.30
N ASN A 349 -6.67 24.43 1.23
CA ASN A 349 -5.39 24.77 0.64
C ASN A 349 -4.75 25.98 1.33
N SER A 350 -3.69 25.75 2.11
CA SER A 350 -2.90 26.80 2.78
C SER A 350 -1.50 26.96 2.19
N ALA A 351 -1.27 26.42 0.98
CA ALA A 351 -0.03 26.68 0.24
C ALA A 351 0.07 28.16 -0.17
N VAL A 352 1.30 28.68 -0.19
CA VAL A 352 1.57 30.10 -0.44
C VAL A 352 2.70 30.26 -1.46
N GLY A 353 2.48 31.09 -2.47
CA GLY A 353 3.44 31.34 -3.53
C GLY A 353 4.82 31.81 -3.05
N GLY A 354 5.88 31.20 -3.59
CA GLY A 354 7.27 31.59 -3.31
C GLY A 354 7.76 31.28 -1.91
N ARG A 355 7.14 30.32 -1.20
CA ARG A 355 7.58 29.89 0.13
C ARG A 355 8.44 28.63 0.03
N SER A 356 9.51 28.60 0.81
CA SER A 356 10.19 27.39 1.28
C SER A 356 9.44 26.80 2.48
N ILE A 357 9.76 25.59 2.93
CA ILE A 357 9.13 25.00 4.12
C ILE A 357 9.35 25.88 5.36
N GLN A 358 10.54 26.48 5.49
CA GLN A 358 10.87 27.32 6.64
C GLN A 358 10.13 28.66 6.61
N THR A 359 10.11 29.35 5.47
CA THR A 359 9.26 30.55 5.33
C THR A 359 7.78 30.16 5.46
N TRP A 360 7.36 28.98 5.01
CA TRP A 360 5.99 28.51 5.24
C TRP A 360 5.64 28.37 6.73
N LEU A 361 6.53 27.78 7.52
CA LEU A 361 6.29 27.53 8.93
C LEU A 361 6.45 28.75 9.84
N TYR A 362 7.26 29.74 9.46
CA TYR A 362 7.67 30.81 10.39
C TYR A 362 7.47 32.24 9.89
N ASP A 363 6.98 32.48 8.67
CA ASP A 363 6.66 33.83 8.15
C ASP A 363 5.74 34.61 9.10
N PRO A 364 6.04 35.89 9.39
CA PRO A 364 7.07 36.75 8.77
C PRO A 364 8.47 36.71 9.42
N ASN A 365 8.73 35.75 10.31
CA ASN A 365 9.89 35.77 11.20
C ASN A 365 11.19 35.19 10.61
N VAL A 366 11.26 34.93 9.29
CA VAL A 366 12.47 34.43 8.63
C VAL A 366 13.26 35.59 8.03
N SER A 367 14.46 35.81 8.56
CA SER A 367 15.37 36.89 8.18
C SER A 367 15.97 36.70 6.79
N SER A 368 16.44 37.79 6.19
CA SER A 368 17.31 37.81 5.00
C SER A 368 18.77 37.42 5.28
N SER A 369 19.13 37.15 6.53
CA SER A 369 20.48 36.76 6.95
C SER A 369 20.56 35.31 7.40
N LYS A 370 21.72 34.68 7.16
CA LYS A 370 22.05 33.32 7.63
C LYS A 370 22.73 33.37 9.00
N ASN A 371 22.54 32.32 9.80
CA ASN A 371 23.33 32.05 11.00
C ASN A 371 24.68 31.39 10.62
N SER A 372 25.50 31.07 11.63
CA SER A 372 26.80 30.41 11.44
C SER A 372 26.71 28.99 10.87
N ALA A 373 25.55 28.33 10.97
CA ALA A 373 25.28 27.03 10.36
C ALA A 373 24.81 27.16 8.89
N GLY A 374 24.71 28.37 8.36
CA GLY A 374 24.26 28.63 6.99
C GLY A 374 22.73 28.64 6.81
N GLU A 375 21.94 28.51 7.87
CA GLU A 375 20.48 28.52 7.82
C GLU A 375 19.92 29.93 7.99
N CYS A 376 18.78 30.25 7.34
CA CYS A 376 18.14 31.55 7.57
C CYS A 376 17.70 31.70 9.03
N ILE A 377 18.02 32.85 9.62
CA ILE A 377 17.69 33.14 11.01
C ILE A 377 16.18 33.26 11.17
N ILE A 378 15.62 32.59 12.19
CA ILE A 378 14.22 32.73 12.58
C ILE A 378 14.17 33.52 13.90
N ASN A 379 13.51 34.68 13.91
CA ASN A 379 13.35 35.46 15.13
C ASN A 379 12.08 36.33 15.10
N PRO A 380 11.14 36.16 16.06
CA PRO A 380 11.09 35.08 17.06
C PRO A 380 10.79 33.71 16.42
N VAL A 381 11.12 32.61 17.10
CA VAL A 381 10.77 31.24 16.66
C VAL A 381 9.28 30.96 16.93
N THR A 382 8.42 31.69 16.23
CA THR A 382 6.97 31.59 16.34
C THR A 382 6.40 31.08 15.03
N TYR A 383 5.55 30.06 15.13
CA TYR A 383 4.87 29.51 13.96
C TYR A 383 3.93 30.53 13.32
N SER A 384 3.88 30.48 11.99
CA SER A 384 2.97 31.27 11.19
C SER A 384 1.51 30.95 11.53
N GLU A 385 0.63 31.91 11.29
CA GLU A 385 -0.81 31.77 11.57
C GLU A 385 -1.43 30.56 10.86
N ARG A 386 -0.99 30.29 9.63
CA ARG A 386 -1.44 29.14 8.82
C ARG A 386 -1.10 27.80 9.47
N TRP A 387 0.12 27.64 9.99
CA TRP A 387 0.47 26.41 10.70
C TRP A 387 -0.26 26.30 12.02
N ARG A 388 -0.35 27.40 12.78
CA ARG A 388 -1.15 27.46 14.02
C ARG A 388 -2.62 27.10 13.79
N ALA A 389 -3.23 27.55 12.69
CA ALA A 389 -4.60 27.23 12.33
C ALA A 389 -4.80 25.74 12.02
N MET A 390 -3.83 25.09 11.38
CA MET A 390 -3.85 23.63 11.19
C MET A 390 -3.70 22.86 12.50
N LEU A 391 -3.00 23.45 13.49
CA LEU A 391 -2.76 22.83 14.79
C LEU A 391 -3.85 23.10 15.83
N ASP A 392 -4.76 24.04 15.54
CA ASP A 392 -5.85 24.46 16.42
C ASP A 392 -6.72 23.27 16.84
N SER A 393 -7.02 23.16 18.14
CA SER A 393 -7.74 22.00 18.67
C SER A 393 -9.23 22.01 18.33
N ALA A 394 -9.81 23.18 18.03
CA ALA A 394 -11.23 23.30 17.71
C ALA A 394 -11.50 23.19 16.20
N ASN A 395 -10.61 23.76 15.37
CA ASN A 395 -10.87 23.97 13.95
C ASN A 395 -9.79 23.40 13.01
N GLY A 396 -8.67 22.92 13.57
CA GLY A 396 -7.52 22.39 12.85
C GLY A 396 -7.70 20.91 12.47
N MET A 397 -6.57 20.25 12.22
CA MET A 397 -6.53 18.83 11.85
C MET A 397 -7.14 17.96 12.96
N LYS A 398 -7.98 17.01 12.56
CA LYS A 398 -8.62 16.03 13.45
C LYS A 398 -8.39 14.58 12.97
N PRO A 399 -8.75 13.56 13.75
CA PRO A 399 -8.61 12.16 13.35
C PRO A 399 -9.27 11.87 12.00
N GLY A 400 -8.55 11.20 11.10
CA GLY A 400 -9.00 10.88 9.75
C GLY A 400 -8.78 11.97 8.69
N ASP A 401 -8.35 13.17 9.08
CA ASP A 401 -7.91 14.19 8.12
C ASP A 401 -6.58 13.80 7.46
N TYR A 402 -6.22 14.49 6.38
CA TYR A 402 -4.95 14.29 5.66
C TYR A 402 -4.15 15.59 5.63
N LEU A 403 -2.81 15.49 5.72
CA LEU A 403 -1.91 16.62 5.53
C LEU A 403 -0.96 16.34 4.36
N PHE A 404 -1.18 17.00 3.23
CA PHE A 404 -0.32 16.89 2.05
C PHE A 404 0.73 18.00 2.08
N ILE A 405 2.01 17.62 2.03
CA ILE A 405 3.15 18.52 2.22
C ILE A 405 4.04 18.46 0.98
N GLN A 406 4.17 19.58 0.28
CA GLN A 406 5.03 19.70 -0.90
C GLN A 406 5.87 20.97 -0.86
N PHE A 407 7.17 20.80 -0.65
CA PHE A 407 8.16 21.87 -0.72
C PHE A 407 9.40 21.38 -1.48
N GLY A 408 10.46 22.20 -1.52
CA GLY A 408 11.74 21.82 -2.10
C GLY A 408 12.13 22.60 -3.34
N ILE A 409 11.22 23.35 -3.98
CA ILE A 409 11.56 24.21 -5.12
C ILE A 409 12.30 25.46 -4.62
N ASN A 410 11.68 26.18 -3.68
CA ASN A 410 12.21 27.44 -3.15
C ASN A 410 13.31 27.22 -2.10
N ASP A 411 13.27 26.09 -1.40
CA ASP A 411 14.19 25.69 -0.33
C ASP A 411 15.65 25.63 -0.82
N GLY A 412 15.84 25.22 -2.08
CA GLY A 412 17.15 25.17 -2.74
C GLY A 412 17.74 26.53 -3.10
N SER A 413 17.08 27.65 -2.78
CA SER A 413 17.66 28.99 -2.91
C SER A 413 18.98 29.07 -2.15
N SER A 414 20.01 29.68 -2.72
CA SER A 414 21.28 29.92 -2.01
C SER A 414 21.17 31.05 -0.99
N THR A 415 20.16 31.92 -1.12
CA THR A 415 19.95 33.12 -0.30
C THR A 415 18.68 33.06 0.53
N CYS A 416 18.71 33.78 1.64
CA CYS A 416 17.56 33.99 2.51
C CYS A 416 16.57 34.99 1.91
N PRO A 417 15.28 34.93 2.29
CA PRO A 417 14.74 34.10 3.39
C PRO A 417 14.38 32.66 2.98
N ARG A 418 14.51 32.30 1.69
CA ARG A 418 14.01 31.00 1.19
C ARG A 418 14.95 29.83 1.44
N HIS A 419 16.26 30.06 1.58
CA HIS A 419 17.24 29.00 1.81
C HIS A 419 16.88 28.10 3.00
N VAL A 420 16.94 26.79 2.78
CA VAL A 420 16.88 25.77 3.83
C VAL A 420 17.93 24.71 3.50
N GLY A 421 18.80 24.36 4.44
CA GLY A 421 19.74 23.26 4.26
C GLY A 421 19.06 21.90 4.33
N SER A 422 19.66 20.88 3.70
CA SER A 422 19.06 19.55 3.55
C SER A 422 18.69 18.90 4.90
N ALA A 423 19.51 19.07 5.94
CA ALA A 423 19.21 18.53 7.27
C ALA A 423 18.01 19.23 7.90
N ARG A 424 17.98 20.57 7.84
CA ARG A 424 16.88 21.38 8.37
C ARG A 424 15.57 21.10 7.64
N TYR A 425 15.61 20.93 6.32
CA TYR A 425 14.42 20.59 5.55
C TYR A 425 13.79 19.26 6.00
N ARG A 426 14.61 18.21 6.20
CA ARG A 426 14.13 16.90 6.69
C ARG A 426 13.54 17.00 8.10
N GLU A 427 14.19 17.75 8.98
CA GLU A 427 13.69 18.01 10.34
C GLU A 427 12.30 18.67 10.30
N LEU A 428 12.12 19.69 9.46
CA LEU A 428 10.86 20.42 9.33
C LEU A 428 9.74 19.55 8.74
N LEU A 429 10.04 18.72 7.74
CA LEU A 429 9.08 17.72 7.23
C LEU A 429 8.66 16.72 8.33
N GLY A 430 9.63 16.17 9.07
CA GLY A 430 9.36 15.23 10.17
C GLY A 430 8.53 15.86 11.30
N MET A 431 8.77 17.14 11.61
CA MET A 431 7.96 17.89 12.58
C MET A 431 6.50 18.02 12.12
N MET A 432 6.27 18.41 10.87
CA MET A 432 4.91 18.53 10.33
C MET A 432 4.17 17.18 10.32
N ALA A 433 4.87 16.11 9.92
CA ALA A 433 4.31 14.75 9.95
C ALA A 433 3.96 14.30 11.37
N SER A 434 4.85 14.53 12.33
CA SER A 434 4.62 14.18 13.73
C SER A 434 3.42 14.93 14.31
N ALA A 435 3.28 16.21 13.98
CA ALA A 435 2.15 17.04 14.44
C ALA A 435 0.80 16.59 13.86
N ALA A 436 0.78 16.12 12.60
CA ALA A 436 -0.40 15.51 11.98
C ALA A 436 -0.75 14.17 12.65
N LYS A 437 0.23 13.27 12.80
CA LYS A 437 0.04 11.96 13.45
C LYS A 437 -0.47 12.09 14.88
N ALA A 438 0.06 13.05 15.66
CA ALA A 438 -0.39 13.33 17.02
C ALA A 438 -1.86 13.77 17.11
N ARG A 439 -2.46 14.21 16.00
CA ARG A 439 -3.89 14.60 15.90
C ARG A 439 -4.74 13.52 15.23
N GLY A 440 -4.17 12.35 14.96
CA GLY A 440 -4.84 11.28 14.22
C GLY A 440 -5.01 11.57 12.71
N ALA A 441 -4.34 12.60 12.19
CA ALA A 441 -4.33 12.89 10.76
C ALA A 441 -3.21 12.13 10.04
N HIS A 442 -3.40 11.89 8.75
CA HIS A 442 -2.50 11.12 7.90
C HIS A 442 -1.61 12.06 7.06
N PRO A 443 -0.32 12.23 7.40
CA PRO A 443 0.58 12.99 6.55
C PRO A 443 0.88 12.24 5.25
N VAL A 444 1.08 12.99 4.17
CA VAL A 444 1.53 12.52 2.85
C VAL A 444 2.57 13.52 2.35
N PHE A 445 3.78 13.05 2.06
CA PHE A 445 4.81 13.89 1.46
C PHE A 445 4.71 13.83 -0.07
N LEU A 446 5.04 14.94 -0.72
CA LEU A 446 5.18 15.01 -2.16
C LEU A 446 6.54 15.59 -2.49
N THR A 447 7.27 14.92 -3.40
CA THR A 447 8.48 15.52 -3.97
C THR A 447 8.10 16.77 -4.77
N PRO A 448 8.96 17.79 -4.87
CA PRO A 448 8.63 18.99 -5.63
C PRO A 448 8.35 18.64 -7.10
N VAL A 449 7.28 19.20 -7.66
CA VAL A 449 6.94 18.98 -9.07
C VAL A 449 8.10 19.36 -9.99
N ALA A 450 8.34 18.59 -11.05
CA ALA A 450 9.40 18.90 -12.00
C ALA A 450 9.01 20.12 -12.83
N ALA A 451 9.95 21.05 -13.01
CA ALA A 451 9.82 22.05 -14.05
C ALA A 451 10.09 21.39 -15.41
N LEU A 452 9.43 21.82 -16.48
CA LEU A 452 9.68 21.29 -17.82
C LEU A 452 11.13 21.58 -18.25
N ARG A 453 11.90 20.51 -18.45
CA ARG A 453 13.26 20.55 -19.00
C ARG A 453 13.41 19.41 -20.00
N CYS A 454 13.87 19.72 -21.20
CA CYS A 454 14.13 18.70 -22.22
C CYS A 454 15.60 18.28 -22.25
N SER A 455 15.81 16.99 -22.48
CA SER A 455 17.04 16.41 -23.00
C SER A 455 16.70 15.76 -24.34
N GLY A 456 17.00 16.46 -25.44
CA GLY A 456 16.49 16.12 -26.76
C GLY A 456 14.96 16.14 -26.77
N SER A 457 14.33 15.03 -27.18
CA SER A 457 12.88 14.85 -27.23
C SER A 457 12.26 14.35 -25.92
N THR A 458 13.03 14.28 -24.83
CA THR A 458 12.58 13.69 -23.56
C THR A 458 12.56 14.72 -22.45
N ALA A 459 11.42 14.85 -21.76
CA ALA A 459 11.32 15.60 -20.52
C ALA A 459 12.02 14.84 -19.38
N VAL A 460 12.87 15.55 -18.63
CA VAL A 460 13.72 14.98 -17.56
C VAL A 460 13.56 15.75 -16.26
N GLY A 461 13.78 15.05 -15.13
CA GLY A 461 13.89 15.68 -13.82
C GLY A 461 15.05 16.67 -13.75
N ASN A 462 14.96 17.66 -12.85
CA ASN A 462 15.89 18.80 -12.90
C ASN A 462 16.29 19.42 -11.56
N ARG A 463 15.35 19.67 -10.65
CA ARG A 463 15.63 20.44 -9.43
C ARG A 463 14.70 20.08 -8.28
N GLY A 464 15.15 20.46 -7.10
CA GLY A 464 14.37 20.43 -5.86
C GLY A 464 14.80 19.31 -4.90
N PHE A 465 14.31 19.39 -3.68
CA PHE A 465 14.72 18.54 -2.56
C PHE A 465 14.04 17.16 -2.60
N ILE A 466 14.31 16.39 -3.66
CA ILE A 466 13.71 15.07 -3.93
C ILE A 466 14.29 14.04 -2.94
N THR A 467 15.62 13.95 -2.87
CA THR A 467 16.33 13.02 -1.98
C THR A 467 16.01 13.29 -0.52
N GLU A 468 15.97 14.55 -0.12
CA GLU A 468 15.63 14.95 1.24
C GLU A 468 14.19 14.59 1.59
N THR A 469 13.24 14.83 0.67
CA THR A 469 11.84 14.44 0.87
C THR A 469 11.70 12.93 1.05
N ASN A 470 12.35 12.12 0.20
CA ASN A 470 12.34 10.66 0.32
C ASN A 470 13.01 10.17 1.61
N THR A 471 14.11 10.80 2.01
CA THR A 471 14.80 10.46 3.27
C THR A 471 13.90 10.77 4.46
N ALA A 472 13.28 11.95 4.49
CA ALA A 472 12.35 12.34 5.56
C ALA A 472 11.12 11.42 5.61
N ALA A 473 10.61 10.99 4.45
CA ALA A 473 9.52 10.02 4.34
C ALA A 473 9.88 8.68 5.00
N GLY A 474 11.06 8.15 4.71
CA GLY A 474 11.57 6.91 5.32
C GLY A 474 11.71 7.03 6.84
N THR A 475 12.37 8.09 7.33
CA THR A 475 12.54 8.33 8.78
C THR A 475 11.21 8.53 9.50
N SER A 476 10.28 9.24 8.87
CA SER A 476 9.00 9.57 9.49
C SER A 476 7.94 8.50 9.27
N GLN A 477 8.20 7.46 8.47
CA GLN A 477 7.22 6.46 8.03
C GLN A 477 5.96 7.13 7.45
N VAL A 478 6.16 7.93 6.40
CA VAL A 478 5.11 8.70 5.71
C VAL A 478 5.11 8.30 4.23
N PRO A 479 3.94 8.04 3.62
CA PRO A 479 3.89 7.78 2.19
C PRO A 479 4.40 8.99 1.39
N VAL A 480 5.11 8.72 0.29
CA VAL A 480 5.63 9.75 -0.60
C VAL A 480 5.05 9.60 -2.01
N ILE A 481 4.38 10.64 -2.48
CA ILE A 481 4.03 10.79 -3.89
C ILE A 481 5.22 11.41 -4.59
N ASP A 482 5.90 10.63 -5.45
CA ASP A 482 7.01 11.13 -6.26
C ASP A 482 6.49 11.97 -7.43
N LEU A 483 5.93 13.14 -7.10
CA LEU A 483 5.34 14.06 -8.06
C LEU A 483 6.40 14.62 -9.02
N HIS A 484 7.67 14.69 -8.60
CA HIS A 484 8.77 15.03 -9.49
C HIS A 484 8.84 14.07 -10.67
N ARG A 485 8.91 12.76 -10.41
CA ARG A 485 8.91 11.74 -11.45
C ARG A 485 7.63 11.74 -12.27
N LEU A 486 6.50 11.71 -11.58
CA LEU A 486 5.20 11.59 -12.23
C LEU A 486 4.90 12.78 -13.15
N SER A 487 5.36 13.98 -12.81
CA SER A 487 5.17 15.16 -13.64
C SER A 487 5.99 15.13 -14.93
N TYR A 488 7.30 14.81 -14.89
CA TYR A 488 8.03 14.70 -16.15
C TYR A 488 7.59 13.47 -16.99
N THR A 489 7.07 12.41 -16.37
CA THR A 489 6.40 11.32 -17.10
C THR A 489 5.15 11.80 -17.82
N LEU A 490 4.32 12.65 -17.19
CA LEU A 490 3.20 13.30 -17.85
C LEU A 490 3.67 14.18 -19.02
N TYR A 491 4.71 14.99 -18.84
CA TYR A 491 5.24 15.86 -19.91
C TYR A 491 5.72 15.06 -21.12
N ASN A 492 6.33 13.88 -20.90
CA ASN A 492 6.70 12.95 -21.97
C ASN A 492 5.47 12.38 -22.69
N THR A 493 4.43 12.00 -21.94
CA THR A 493 3.16 11.51 -22.49
C THR A 493 2.49 12.56 -23.37
N LEU A 494 2.54 13.83 -22.94
CA LEU A 494 2.01 14.98 -23.68
C LEU A 494 2.94 15.45 -24.81
N ARG A 495 4.12 14.83 -24.97
CA ARG A 495 5.13 15.16 -25.98
C ARG A 495 5.54 16.64 -25.97
N PHE A 496 5.76 17.19 -24.78
CA PHE A 496 6.24 18.57 -24.64
C PHE A 496 7.68 18.76 -25.12
N CYS A 497 8.46 17.70 -25.31
CA CYS A 497 9.83 17.79 -25.78
C CYS A 497 10.01 17.27 -27.23
N PRO A 498 10.87 17.90 -28.05
CA PRO A 498 11.56 19.15 -27.75
C PRO A 498 10.58 20.33 -27.77
N PHE A 499 10.74 21.32 -26.89
CA PHE A 499 10.03 22.60 -27.02
C PHE A 499 11.01 23.66 -27.51
N ASN A 500 10.54 24.53 -28.41
CA ASN A 500 11.38 25.51 -29.13
C ASN A 500 11.34 26.90 -28.50
N GLY A 501 10.99 27.00 -27.21
CA GLY A 501 10.83 28.27 -26.49
C GLY A 501 9.50 28.97 -26.74
N ASP A 502 8.42 28.22 -27.00
CA ASP A 502 7.06 28.77 -27.10
C ASP A 502 6.40 28.71 -25.70
N TRP A 503 6.25 29.88 -25.07
CA TRP A 503 5.84 30.05 -23.67
C TRP A 503 4.38 30.48 -23.53
N GLY A 504 3.79 30.98 -24.61
CA GLY A 504 2.46 31.63 -24.60
C GLY A 504 1.48 31.01 -25.58
N SER A 505 1.90 30.00 -26.34
CA SER A 505 1.03 29.33 -27.32
C SER A 505 1.33 27.83 -27.41
N GLY A 506 0.43 27.11 -28.08
CA GLY A 506 0.52 25.66 -28.24
C GLY A 506 0.34 24.85 -26.95
N PRO A 507 0.65 23.54 -26.98
CA PRO A 507 0.41 22.63 -25.85
C PRO A 507 1.17 22.99 -24.56
N VAL A 508 2.37 23.56 -24.68
CA VAL A 508 3.20 23.98 -23.53
C VAL A 508 2.61 25.24 -22.88
N GLY A 509 2.26 26.26 -23.66
CA GLY A 509 1.61 27.48 -23.15
C GLY A 509 0.17 27.26 -22.66
N ALA A 510 -0.48 26.17 -23.07
CA ALA A 510 -1.76 25.75 -22.49
C ALA A 510 -1.61 25.03 -21.13
N PHE A 511 -0.40 24.57 -20.79
CA PHE A 511 -0.12 23.85 -19.56
C PHE A 511 0.55 24.73 -18.51
N PHE A 512 1.57 25.47 -18.92
CA PHE A 512 2.33 26.37 -18.07
C PHE A 512 1.90 27.83 -18.27
N CYS A 513 2.25 28.68 -17.31
CA CYS A 513 2.22 30.13 -17.49
C CYS A 513 3.32 30.56 -18.49
N ASN A 514 3.83 31.78 -18.34
CA ASN A 514 5.00 32.29 -19.05
C ASN A 514 6.35 31.71 -18.55
N ASP A 515 6.36 30.56 -17.87
CA ASP A 515 7.57 29.86 -17.43
C ASP A 515 7.39 28.33 -17.49
N HIS A 516 8.35 27.54 -16.99
CA HIS A 516 8.30 26.07 -17.03
C HIS A 516 7.96 25.41 -15.70
N THR A 517 7.50 26.16 -14.71
CA THR A 517 7.28 25.67 -13.34
C THR A 517 5.86 25.88 -12.88
N HIS A 518 5.29 27.03 -13.21
CA HIS A 518 3.98 27.42 -12.77
C HIS A 518 2.94 27.11 -13.84
N PHE A 519 1.78 26.66 -13.38
CA PHE A 519 0.76 26.14 -14.27
C PHE A 519 -0.32 27.18 -14.57
N ASP A 520 -0.84 27.10 -15.77
CA ASP A 520 -2.19 27.57 -16.07
C ASP A 520 -3.22 26.64 -15.38
N VAL A 521 -4.50 27.04 -15.36
CA VAL A 521 -5.62 26.22 -14.86
C VAL A 521 -5.59 24.80 -15.41
N THR A 522 -5.31 24.64 -16.71
CA THR A 522 -5.31 23.32 -17.36
C THR A 522 -4.14 22.45 -16.86
N GLY A 523 -2.92 23.00 -16.78
CA GLY A 523 -1.77 22.27 -16.23
C GLY A 523 -1.96 21.94 -14.75
N ALA A 524 -2.48 22.88 -13.96
CA ALA A 524 -2.79 22.67 -12.55
C ALA A 524 -3.78 21.52 -12.36
N ARG A 525 -4.81 21.43 -13.22
CA ARG A 525 -5.77 20.33 -13.22
C ARG A 525 -5.09 19.01 -13.55
N GLN A 526 -4.28 18.94 -14.61
CA GLN A 526 -3.59 17.71 -14.97
C GLN A 526 -2.63 17.21 -13.88
N ILE A 527 -1.89 18.12 -13.23
CA ILE A 527 -1.04 17.77 -12.08
C ILE A 527 -1.87 17.30 -10.88
N ALA A 528 -3.00 17.95 -10.58
CA ALA A 528 -3.92 17.48 -9.55
C ALA A 528 -4.50 16.10 -9.86
N GLY A 529 -4.75 15.81 -11.14
CA GLY A 529 -5.12 14.48 -11.64
C GLY A 529 -4.01 13.44 -11.44
N VAL A 530 -2.75 13.81 -11.69
CA VAL A 530 -1.58 12.96 -11.38
C VAL A 530 -1.49 12.67 -9.89
N VAL A 531 -1.66 13.67 -9.02
CA VAL A 531 -1.66 13.46 -7.56
C VAL A 531 -2.83 12.56 -7.14
N SER A 532 -4.03 12.78 -7.69
CA SER A 532 -5.21 11.95 -7.42
C SER A 532 -5.04 10.50 -7.89
N LYS A 533 -4.40 10.30 -9.06
CA LYS A 533 -4.02 8.98 -9.54
C LYS A 533 -3.00 8.34 -8.61
N ALA A 534 -1.99 9.08 -8.16
CA ALA A 534 -1.01 8.57 -7.21
C ALA A 534 -1.62 8.19 -5.86
N VAL A 535 -2.61 8.96 -5.36
CA VAL A 535 -3.38 8.60 -4.16
C VAL A 535 -4.05 7.22 -4.32
N ARG A 536 -4.61 6.95 -5.51
CA ARG A 536 -5.21 5.65 -5.87
C ARG A 536 -4.16 4.56 -6.01
N ASP A 537 -3.13 4.79 -6.83
CA ASP A 537 -2.09 3.81 -7.17
C ASP A 537 -1.28 3.38 -5.94
N GLN A 538 -0.98 4.33 -5.04
CA GLN A 538 -0.25 4.07 -3.80
C GLN A 538 -1.16 3.58 -2.66
N ARG A 539 -2.46 3.39 -2.93
CA ARG A 539 -3.46 2.94 -1.95
C ARG A 539 -3.48 3.79 -0.67
N ILE A 540 -3.28 5.10 -0.81
CA ILE A 540 -3.47 6.04 0.30
C ILE A 540 -4.97 5.99 0.66
N PRO A 541 -5.37 5.79 1.93
CA PRO A 541 -6.79 5.54 2.27
C PRO A 541 -7.77 6.63 1.82
N LEU A 542 -7.26 7.84 1.53
CA LEU A 542 -7.99 8.93 0.89
C LEU A 542 -8.59 8.55 -0.48
N ALA A 543 -8.07 7.51 -1.15
CA ALA A 543 -8.57 7.01 -2.43
C ALA A 543 -10.05 6.62 -2.40
N ALA A 544 -10.57 6.21 -1.24
CA ALA A 544 -11.99 5.90 -1.06
C ALA A 544 -12.92 7.11 -1.29
N TYR A 545 -12.36 8.32 -1.30
CA TYR A 545 -13.09 9.56 -1.52
C TYR A 545 -12.99 10.09 -2.95
N LEU A 546 -12.21 9.46 -3.84
CA LEU A 546 -12.09 9.88 -5.23
C LEU A 546 -13.40 9.68 -5.99
N LYS A 547 -13.66 10.54 -6.99
CA LYS A 547 -14.78 10.39 -7.94
C LYS A 547 -14.50 9.37 -9.03
#